data_AF-A0A3M8TBL9-F1
#
_entry.id   AF-A0A3M8TBL9-F1
#
_cell.length_a   1.000
_cell.length_b   1.000
_cell.length_c   1.000
_cell.angle_alpha   90.00
_cell.angle_beta   90.00
_cell.angle_gamma   90.00
#
_symmetry.space_group_name_H-M   'P 1'
#
loop_
_entity.id
_entity.type
_entity.pdbx_description
1 polymer ?
#
loop_
_entity_poly.entity_id
_entity_poly.type
_entity_poly.pdbx_seq_one_letter_code
_entity_poly.pdbx_strand_id
1 'polypeptide(L)'
;MPYYSPERRAALLKMLLPPLNLSMAEVSRREGVSEMSLSNWRKQLSSEGNAVSENKPLTENWSAETKFAVVLEAAGLSEIDLGEYCRRKGLYPEQITAWRQAFITGQKSTKAQQKEDREQSRKDKKRIQELERELRRKDKALAETAALLVLRKKPQRLLGDERQRGQLTSLPERQLIVAWLGSAVAAGARKIRACQEIGLSLRTLQRWTETEVIQADARTIVTRPTPRNALSEVERQTIVTLCNSPEYAHLPPSQIVPRLADQGRYVASEATFYRVLRAAGQQQHRGRSQRPRRHAAPTTHAAKAPNQVWSWDITYLPSPIRGKYYYLYLIEDIYSRKAVGWEVYDAESGEKAAALLQRSVIGEQCLHEPLVLHSDNGAPMKSVTLLSKMYDLGITPSRGRPCVSNDNPYSESLFRTLKYCPQWPLDGFVSLDAARAWVRNFMRWYNNEHRHSRIRFVTPAERHRGLDHQVLARRHELYERAKENKPERWSGRTRNWEPIGTVLLNPDREQQNEKMAA
;
A
#
# COMPACT_ATOMS: atom_id res chain seq x y z
N MET A 1 -6.22 24.52 66.02
CA MET A 1 -7.26 25.24 66.80
C MET A 1 -7.10 24.88 68.27
N PRO A 2 -7.23 25.82 69.22
CA PRO A 2 -7.12 25.51 70.64
C PRO A 2 -8.21 24.51 71.04
N TYR A 3 -7.82 23.42 71.72
CA TYR A 3 -8.73 22.37 72.16
C TYR A 3 -9.36 22.77 73.51
N TYR A 4 -10.68 22.97 73.52
CA TYR A 4 -11.45 23.23 74.74
C TYR A 4 -12.17 21.96 75.17
N SER A 5 -12.04 21.56 76.44
CA SER A 5 -12.71 20.38 77.00
C SER A 5 -14.24 20.55 76.99
N PRO A 6 -15.01 19.44 76.93
CA PRO A 6 -16.46 19.50 76.98
C PRO A 6 -16.99 20.23 78.21
N GLU A 7 -16.38 20.04 79.39
CA GLU A 7 -16.81 20.75 80.61
C GLU A 7 -16.57 22.25 80.50
N ARG A 8 -15.45 22.66 79.90
CA ARG A 8 -15.13 24.08 79.71
C ARG A 8 -16.07 24.75 78.72
N ARG A 9 -16.47 24.04 77.64
CA ARG A 9 -17.48 24.55 76.69
C ARG A 9 -18.84 24.72 77.38
N ALA A 10 -19.27 23.75 78.18
CA ALA A 10 -20.53 23.82 78.92
C ALA A 10 -20.54 24.96 79.94
N ALA A 11 -19.43 25.19 80.66
CA ALA A 11 -19.31 26.29 81.61
C ALA A 11 -19.41 27.67 80.94
N LEU A 12 -18.75 27.86 79.79
CA LEU A 12 -18.80 29.10 79.01
C LEU A 12 -20.20 29.37 78.45
N LEU A 13 -20.89 28.33 77.97
CA LEU A 13 -22.26 28.44 77.47
C LEU A 13 -23.24 28.75 78.61
N LYS A 14 -22.99 28.28 79.84
CA LYS A 14 -23.80 28.59 81.02
C LYS A 14 -23.72 30.08 81.42
N MET A 15 -22.60 30.76 81.14
CA MET A 15 -22.48 32.21 81.36
C MET A 15 -23.37 33.04 80.42
N LEU A 16 -23.71 32.49 79.25
CA LEU A 16 -24.63 33.10 78.28
C LEU A 16 -26.12 32.85 78.63
N LEU A 17 -26.39 32.08 79.70
CA LEU A 17 -27.72 31.71 80.16
C LEU A 17 -28.03 32.35 81.54
N PRO A 18 -29.30 32.39 81.97
CA PRO A 18 -29.65 32.93 83.29
C PRO A 18 -28.98 32.13 84.43
N PRO A 19 -28.58 32.79 85.54
CA PRO A 19 -28.88 34.18 85.91
C PRO A 19 -27.89 35.23 85.36
N LEU A 20 -26.80 34.83 84.71
CA LEU A 20 -25.73 35.76 84.31
C LEU A 20 -26.03 36.52 83.02
N ASN A 21 -26.66 35.88 82.02
CA ASN A 21 -27.09 36.49 80.75
C ASN A 21 -26.04 37.40 80.07
N LEU A 22 -24.75 37.03 80.13
CA LEU A 22 -23.68 37.81 79.51
C LEU A 22 -23.76 37.75 77.99
N SER A 23 -23.36 38.81 77.30
CA SER A 23 -23.29 38.82 75.83
C SER A 23 -22.10 37.99 75.32
N MET A 24 -22.18 37.47 74.09
CA MET A 24 -21.09 36.68 73.48
C MET A 24 -19.76 37.48 73.42
N ALA A 25 -19.84 38.79 73.23
CA ALA A 25 -18.68 39.69 73.19
C ALA A 25 -18.04 39.92 74.57
N GLU A 26 -18.83 39.85 75.66
CA GLU A 26 -18.32 39.97 77.02
C GLU A 26 -17.65 38.67 77.48
N VAL A 27 -18.26 37.51 77.18
CA VAL A 27 -17.65 36.20 77.48
C VAL A 27 -16.36 36.01 76.68
N SER A 28 -16.34 36.45 75.41
CA SER A 28 -15.14 36.41 74.56
C SER A 28 -14.00 37.22 75.15
N ARG A 29 -14.26 38.47 75.59
CA ARG A 29 -13.24 39.32 76.24
C ARG A 29 -12.76 38.77 77.57
N ARG A 30 -13.66 38.22 78.39
CA ARG A 30 -13.34 37.77 79.75
C ARG A 30 -12.54 36.47 79.77
N GLU A 31 -12.89 35.54 78.89
CA GLU A 31 -12.36 34.16 78.93
C GLU A 31 -11.41 33.85 77.76
N GLY A 32 -11.17 34.82 76.87
CA GLY A 32 -10.20 34.72 75.77
C GLY A 32 -10.61 33.72 74.67
N VAL A 33 -11.90 33.48 74.49
CA VAL A 33 -12.43 32.54 73.47
C VAL A 33 -13.03 33.31 72.30
N SER A 34 -12.77 32.87 71.08
CA SER A 34 -13.32 33.47 69.86
C SER A 34 -14.87 33.44 69.85
N GLU A 35 -15.49 34.57 69.51
CA GLU A 35 -16.95 34.68 69.34
C GLU A 35 -17.50 33.67 68.33
N MET A 36 -16.71 33.33 67.30
CA MET A 36 -17.11 32.38 66.27
C MET A 36 -17.16 30.95 66.82
N SER A 37 -16.27 30.59 67.74
CA SER A 37 -16.29 29.30 68.42
C SER A 37 -17.49 29.20 69.37
N LEU A 38 -17.80 30.26 70.12
CA LEU A 38 -18.99 30.33 70.97
C LEU A 38 -20.28 30.23 70.15
N SER A 39 -20.36 30.88 69.00
CA SER A 39 -21.52 30.81 68.09
C SER A 39 -21.71 29.40 67.50
N ASN A 40 -20.61 28.74 67.09
CA ASN A 40 -20.68 27.38 66.55
C ASN A 40 -21.12 26.37 67.63
N TRP A 41 -20.60 26.45 68.86
CA TRP A 41 -21.04 25.57 69.95
C TRP A 41 -22.49 25.83 70.36
N ARG A 42 -22.95 27.09 70.34
CA ARG A 42 -24.35 27.42 70.56
C ARG A 42 -25.25 26.82 69.46
N LYS A 43 -24.84 26.91 68.19
CA LYS A 43 -25.56 26.27 67.07
C LYS A 43 -25.59 24.75 67.20
N GLN A 44 -24.49 24.14 67.63
CA GLN A 44 -24.40 22.69 67.83
C GLN A 44 -25.33 22.20 68.95
N LEU A 45 -25.37 22.92 70.09
CA LEU A 45 -26.35 22.66 71.16
C LEU A 45 -27.79 22.89 70.71
N SER A 46 -28.03 23.90 69.86
CA SER A 46 -29.35 24.15 69.28
C SER A 46 -29.79 23.05 68.32
N SER A 47 -28.87 22.36 67.63
CA SER A 47 -29.18 21.21 66.77
C SER A 47 -29.38 19.90 67.52
N GLU A 48 -28.87 19.79 68.75
CA GLU A 48 -28.99 18.60 69.62
C GLU A 48 -30.21 18.63 70.57
N GLY A 49 -31.13 19.59 70.38
CA GLY A 49 -32.52 19.46 70.89
C GLY A 49 -32.88 20.22 72.16
N ASN A 50 -32.12 21.25 72.58
CA ASN A 50 -32.55 22.18 73.62
C ASN A 50 -32.41 23.64 73.14
N ALA A 51 -33.46 24.17 72.53
CA ALA A 51 -33.50 25.54 72.03
C ALA A 51 -33.62 26.53 73.21
N VAL A 52 -32.54 27.26 73.52
CA VAL A 52 -32.63 28.46 74.36
C VAL A 52 -32.92 29.65 73.46
N SER A 53 -34.16 30.12 73.59
CA SER A 53 -34.80 31.20 72.85
C SER A 53 -33.99 32.49 72.88
N GLU A 54 -33.76 33.05 71.69
CA GLU A 54 -33.53 34.47 71.50
C GLU A 54 -34.73 35.25 72.07
N ASN A 55 -34.47 36.41 72.68
CA ASN A 55 -35.48 37.38 73.08
C ASN A 55 -36.23 37.88 71.84
N LYS A 56 -37.24 37.13 71.41
CA LYS A 56 -38.25 37.52 70.44
C LYS A 56 -39.58 37.74 71.17
N PRO A 57 -40.40 38.70 70.73
CA PRO A 57 -41.65 39.05 71.39
C PRO A 57 -42.52 37.78 71.61
N LEU A 58 -43.15 37.68 72.78
CA LEU A 58 -43.83 36.49 73.37
C LEU A 58 -44.95 35.82 72.53
N THR A 59 -45.08 36.14 71.24
CA THR A 59 -46.15 35.68 70.35
C THR A 59 -45.67 34.81 69.17
N GLU A 60 -44.36 34.70 68.89
CA GLU A 60 -43.85 33.84 67.81
C GLU A 60 -43.69 32.35 68.19
N ASN A 61 -43.46 32.03 69.47
CA ASN A 61 -43.25 30.65 69.97
C ASN A 61 -44.53 29.82 70.15
N TRP A 62 -45.68 30.33 69.72
CA TRP A 62 -46.91 29.54 69.74
C TRP A 62 -46.82 28.44 68.68
N SER A 63 -47.12 27.19 69.05
CA SER A 63 -47.13 26.07 68.09
C SER A 63 -48.16 26.33 66.99
N ALA A 64 -47.99 25.70 65.83
CA ALA A 64 -48.97 25.82 64.74
C ALA A 64 -50.39 25.45 65.22
N GLU A 65 -50.50 24.50 66.14
CA GLU A 65 -51.76 24.07 66.76
C GLU A 65 -52.33 25.14 67.71
N THR A 66 -51.50 25.81 68.52
CA THR A 66 -51.94 26.87 69.43
C THR A 66 -52.36 28.13 68.67
N LYS A 67 -51.62 28.52 67.62
CA LYS A 67 -52.01 29.64 66.73
C LYS A 67 -53.32 29.35 66.01
N PHE A 68 -53.55 28.08 65.63
CA PHE A 68 -54.79 27.64 64.99
C PHE A 68 -55.99 27.67 65.95
N ALA A 69 -55.81 27.23 67.20
CA ALA A 69 -56.87 27.27 68.23
C ALA A 69 -57.35 28.70 68.51
N VAL A 70 -56.43 29.68 68.60
CA VAL A 70 -56.79 31.09 68.78
C VAL A 70 -57.55 31.65 67.60
N VAL A 71 -57.14 31.32 66.37
CA VAL A 71 -57.83 31.76 65.15
C VAL A 71 -59.25 31.18 65.08
N LEU A 72 -59.46 29.96 65.60
CA LEU A 72 -60.78 29.33 65.72
C LEU A 72 -61.66 29.99 66.78
N GLU A 73 -61.14 30.22 67.99
CA GLU A 73 -61.87 30.88 69.08
C GLU A 73 -62.24 32.32 68.72
N ALA A 74 -61.37 33.02 67.99
CA ALA A 74 -61.60 34.39 67.54
C ALA A 74 -62.57 34.52 66.37
N ALA A 75 -62.90 33.41 65.67
CA ALA A 75 -63.71 33.46 64.45
C ALA A 75 -65.21 33.77 64.69
N GLY A 76 -65.71 33.61 65.92
CA GLY A 76 -67.11 33.83 66.30
C GLY A 76 -67.37 35.06 67.18
N LEU A 77 -66.36 35.88 67.46
CA LEU A 77 -66.46 37.06 68.33
C LEU A 77 -66.79 38.33 67.53
N SER A 78 -67.59 39.24 68.11
CA SER A 78 -67.83 40.57 67.52
C SER A 78 -66.57 41.44 67.59
N GLU A 79 -66.48 42.55 66.83
CA GLU A 79 -65.28 43.41 66.83
C GLU A 79 -64.91 43.95 68.23
N ILE A 80 -65.92 44.19 69.07
CA ILE A 80 -65.74 44.66 70.45
C ILE A 80 -65.18 43.53 71.33
N ASP A 81 -65.77 42.32 71.22
CA ASP A 81 -65.37 41.14 71.99
C ASP A 81 -63.99 40.61 71.55
N LEU A 82 -63.65 40.74 70.26
CA LEU A 82 -62.34 40.40 69.71
C LEU A 82 -61.25 41.27 70.32
N GLY A 83 -61.53 42.57 70.50
CA GLY A 83 -60.63 43.51 71.15
C GLY A 83 -60.39 43.22 72.63
N GLU A 84 -61.39 42.72 73.36
CA GLU A 84 -61.23 42.25 74.75
C GLU A 84 -60.48 40.91 74.82
N TYR A 85 -60.81 39.98 73.94
CA TYR A 85 -60.17 38.66 73.85
C TYR A 85 -58.67 38.79 73.51
N CYS A 86 -58.33 39.68 72.57
CA CYS A 86 -56.94 40.03 72.20
C CYS A 86 -56.17 40.62 73.39
N ARG A 87 -56.78 41.55 74.14
CA ARG A 87 -56.17 42.15 75.35
C ARG A 87 -55.91 41.10 76.45
N ARG A 88 -56.85 40.17 76.67
CA ARG A 88 -56.69 39.10 77.68
C ARG A 88 -55.59 38.10 77.34
N LYS A 89 -55.38 37.84 76.05
CA LYS A 89 -54.38 36.87 75.55
C LYS A 89 -53.04 37.52 75.16
N GLY A 90 -52.92 38.85 75.25
CA GLY A 90 -51.70 39.58 74.90
C GLY A 90 -51.40 39.60 73.40
N LEU A 91 -52.44 39.60 72.56
CA LEU A 91 -52.37 39.54 71.10
C LEU A 91 -52.94 40.82 70.48
N TYR A 92 -52.53 41.13 69.25
CA TYR A 92 -53.14 42.20 68.44
C TYR A 92 -54.10 41.59 67.40
N PRO A 93 -55.26 42.23 67.09
CA PRO A 93 -56.20 41.75 66.07
C PRO A 93 -55.56 41.50 64.69
N GLU A 94 -54.56 42.31 64.34
CA GLU A 94 -53.75 42.21 63.12
C GLU A 94 -52.92 40.91 63.08
N GLN A 95 -52.50 40.37 64.22
CA GLN A 95 -51.76 39.11 64.29
C GLN A 95 -52.65 37.91 64.01
N ILE A 96 -53.89 37.93 64.51
CA ILE A 96 -54.87 36.85 64.27
C ILE A 96 -55.27 36.81 62.79
N THR A 97 -55.47 37.99 62.18
CA THR A 97 -55.76 38.10 60.74
C THR A 97 -54.55 37.70 59.88
N ALA A 98 -53.33 38.09 60.24
CA ALA A 98 -52.11 37.64 59.58
C ALA A 98 -51.91 36.12 59.67
N TRP A 99 -52.15 35.51 60.85
CA TRP A 99 -52.07 34.05 61.00
C TRP A 99 -53.14 33.33 60.20
N ARG A 100 -54.38 33.83 60.18
CA ARG A 100 -55.45 33.29 59.33
C ARG A 100 -55.07 33.32 57.85
N GLN A 101 -54.51 34.43 57.36
CA GLN A 101 -54.04 34.54 55.97
C GLN A 101 -52.83 33.64 55.68
N ALA A 102 -51.89 33.51 56.62
CA ALA A 102 -50.74 32.64 56.50
C ALA A 102 -51.13 31.15 56.43
N PHE A 103 -52.12 30.71 57.21
CA PHE A 103 -52.66 29.34 57.12
C PHE A 103 -53.33 29.08 55.76
N ILE A 104 -54.15 30.01 55.28
CA ILE A 104 -54.81 29.90 53.97
C ILE A 104 -53.78 29.87 52.83
N THR A 105 -52.73 30.68 52.92
CA THR A 105 -51.69 30.80 51.88
C THR A 105 -50.72 29.62 51.93
N GLY A 106 -50.31 29.17 53.11
CA GLY A 106 -49.45 28.00 53.31
C GLY A 106 -50.09 26.74 52.74
N GLN A 107 -51.39 26.54 52.94
CA GLN A 107 -52.11 25.38 52.39
C GLN A 107 -52.27 25.43 50.86
N LYS A 108 -52.30 26.63 50.25
CA LYS A 108 -52.22 26.82 48.80
C LYS A 108 -50.79 26.59 48.27
N SER A 109 -49.76 27.05 48.99
CA SER A 109 -48.35 26.94 48.61
C SER A 109 -47.83 25.49 48.69
N THR A 110 -48.19 24.72 49.72
CA THR A 110 -47.74 23.32 49.85
C THR A 110 -48.32 22.43 48.75
N LYS A 111 -49.56 22.68 48.32
CA LYS A 111 -50.16 21.98 47.17
C LYS A 111 -49.50 22.35 45.84
N ALA A 112 -49.09 23.62 45.67
CA ALA A 112 -48.37 24.07 44.49
C ALA A 112 -46.95 23.47 44.44
N GLN A 113 -46.21 23.53 45.54
CA GLN A 113 -44.86 22.98 45.68
C GLN A 113 -44.84 21.45 45.46
N GLN A 114 -45.76 20.71 46.10
CA GLN A 114 -45.86 19.26 45.89
C GLN A 114 -46.24 18.88 44.45
N LYS A 115 -46.96 19.75 43.74
CA LYS A 115 -47.30 19.54 42.33
C LYS A 115 -46.08 19.77 41.44
N GLU A 116 -45.31 20.82 41.68
CA GLU A 116 -44.06 21.11 40.99
C GLU A 116 -43.01 20.01 41.21
N ASP A 117 -42.79 19.57 42.46
CA ASP A 117 -41.83 18.50 42.78
C ASP A 117 -42.23 17.17 42.14
N ARG A 118 -43.53 16.85 42.11
CA ARG A 118 -44.05 15.67 41.40
C ARG A 118 -43.86 15.78 39.89
N GLU A 119 -44.00 16.97 39.32
CA GLU A 119 -43.79 17.20 37.90
C GLU A 119 -42.30 17.10 37.54
N GLN A 120 -41.41 17.64 38.38
CA GLN A 120 -39.97 17.54 38.23
C GLN A 120 -39.49 16.09 38.36
N SER A 121 -39.94 15.35 39.38
CA SER A 121 -39.62 13.92 39.53
C SER A 121 -40.09 13.08 38.33
N ARG A 122 -41.24 13.42 37.73
CA ARG A 122 -41.72 12.78 36.48
C ARG A 122 -40.82 13.09 35.29
N LYS A 123 -40.37 14.34 35.15
CA LYS A 123 -39.42 14.76 34.09
C LYS A 123 -38.07 14.04 34.26
N ASP A 124 -37.55 13.97 35.48
CA ASP A 124 -36.28 13.30 35.78
C ASP A 124 -36.36 11.80 35.53
N LYS A 125 -37.44 11.13 35.92
CA LYS A 125 -37.66 9.70 35.60
C LYS A 125 -37.71 9.44 34.11
N LYS A 126 -38.37 10.30 33.33
CA LYS A 126 -38.36 10.21 31.85
C LYS A 126 -36.94 10.39 31.30
N ARG A 127 -36.19 11.36 31.83
CA ARG A 127 -34.81 11.63 31.39
C ARG A 127 -33.88 10.46 31.68
N ILE A 128 -33.97 9.84 32.86
CA ILE A 128 -33.19 8.65 33.21
C ILE A 128 -33.50 7.50 32.26
N GLN A 129 -34.78 7.24 31.98
CA GLN A 129 -35.17 6.19 31.03
C GLN A 129 -34.67 6.45 29.60
N GLU A 130 -34.65 7.72 29.16
CA GLU A 130 -34.05 8.11 27.88
C GLU A 130 -32.54 7.84 27.87
N LEU A 131 -31.82 8.28 28.90
CA LEU A 131 -30.37 8.07 29.02
C LEU A 131 -30.00 6.59 29.09
N GLU A 132 -30.76 5.77 29.83
CA GLU A 132 -30.55 4.31 29.89
C GLU A 132 -30.82 3.62 28.54
N ARG A 133 -31.78 4.12 27.75
CA ARG A 133 -32.01 3.62 26.38
C ARG A 133 -30.85 4.01 25.46
N GLU A 134 -30.36 5.25 25.58
CA GLU A 134 -29.24 5.73 24.80
C GLU A 134 -27.95 4.98 25.13
N LEU A 135 -27.67 4.74 26.42
CA LEU A 135 -26.51 3.99 26.89
C LEU A 135 -26.55 2.55 26.38
N ARG A 136 -27.68 1.84 26.51
CA ARG A 136 -27.86 0.50 25.93
C ARG A 136 -27.66 0.47 24.42
N ARG A 137 -28.09 1.51 23.70
CA ARG A 137 -27.87 1.63 22.25
C ARG A 137 -26.40 1.81 21.91
N LYS A 138 -25.69 2.65 22.68
CA LYS A 138 -24.25 2.91 22.52
C LYS A 138 -23.42 1.67 22.85
N ASP A 139 -23.70 0.99 23.95
CA ASP A 139 -23.01 -0.25 24.34
C ASP A 139 -23.17 -1.34 23.29
N LYS A 140 -24.38 -1.49 22.73
CA LYS A 140 -24.63 -2.45 21.65
C LYS A 140 -23.84 -2.11 20.37
N ALA A 141 -23.72 -0.83 20.04
CA ALA A 141 -22.91 -0.39 18.90
C ALA A 141 -21.41 -0.59 19.15
N LEU A 142 -20.95 -0.39 20.39
CA LEU A 142 -19.56 -0.61 20.79
C LEU A 142 -19.22 -2.10 20.75
N ALA A 143 -20.11 -2.98 21.25
CA ALA A 143 -19.95 -4.42 21.14
C ALA A 143 -19.89 -4.89 19.68
N GLU A 144 -20.78 -4.38 18.81
CA GLU A 144 -20.79 -4.71 17.38
C GLU A 144 -19.48 -4.27 16.70
N THR A 145 -19.00 -3.04 16.96
CA THR A 145 -17.74 -2.55 16.38
C THR A 145 -16.51 -3.30 16.89
N ALA A 146 -16.43 -3.61 18.18
CA ALA A 146 -15.35 -4.41 18.75
C ALA A 146 -15.30 -5.83 18.16
N ALA A 147 -16.47 -6.48 18.04
CA ALA A 147 -16.58 -7.81 17.43
C ALA A 147 -16.13 -7.81 15.96
N LEU A 148 -16.52 -6.80 15.17
CA LEU A 148 -16.10 -6.67 13.77
C LEU A 148 -14.59 -6.40 13.63
N LEU A 149 -14.00 -5.59 14.50
CA LEU A 149 -12.55 -5.33 14.50
C LEU A 149 -11.73 -6.60 14.79
N VAL A 150 -12.15 -7.40 15.76
CA VAL A 150 -11.52 -8.70 16.05
C VAL A 150 -11.68 -9.65 14.85
N LEU A 151 -12.86 -9.66 14.25
CA LEU A 151 -13.17 -10.47 13.08
C LEU A 151 -12.34 -10.06 11.85
N ARG A 152 -11.99 -8.79 11.68
CA ARG A 152 -11.16 -8.32 10.58
C ARG A 152 -9.69 -8.76 10.72
N LYS A 153 -9.15 -8.75 11.93
CA LYS A 153 -7.73 -9.08 12.19
C LYS A 153 -7.41 -10.58 12.03
N LYS A 154 -8.34 -11.47 12.39
CA LYS A 154 -8.10 -12.94 12.37
C LYS A 154 -7.88 -13.50 10.94
N PRO A 155 -8.73 -13.20 9.93
CA PRO A 155 -8.56 -13.66 8.55
C PRO A 155 -7.36 -13.04 7.86
N GLN A 156 -7.10 -11.73 8.03
CA GLN A 156 -5.95 -11.07 7.39
C GLN A 156 -4.62 -11.72 7.78
N ARG A 157 -4.48 -12.15 9.04
CA ARG A 157 -3.27 -12.80 9.54
C ARG A 157 -3.08 -14.24 9.02
N LEU A 158 -4.17 -14.94 8.67
CA LEU A 158 -4.15 -16.39 8.38
C LEU A 158 -4.43 -16.74 6.92
N LEU A 159 -5.12 -15.89 6.17
CA LEU A 159 -5.63 -16.18 4.82
C LEU A 159 -5.18 -15.15 3.76
N GLY A 160 -4.40 -14.13 4.14
CA GLY A 160 -3.95 -13.05 3.24
C GLY A 160 -5.02 -11.96 3.02
N ASP A 161 -4.67 -10.94 2.23
CA ASP A 161 -5.59 -9.83 1.92
C ASP A 161 -6.64 -10.20 0.85
N GLU A 162 -7.84 -9.65 1.07
CA GLU A 162 -9.05 -9.60 0.23
C GLU A 162 -9.43 -10.87 -0.58
N ARG A 163 -10.45 -11.57 -0.10
CA ARG A 163 -11.09 -12.67 -0.84
C ARG A 163 -11.92 -12.16 -2.00
N GLN A 164 -11.73 -12.76 -3.18
CA GLN A 164 -12.53 -12.47 -4.36
C GLN A 164 -13.80 -13.32 -4.42
N ARG A 165 -14.88 -12.72 -4.95
CA ARG A 165 -16.15 -13.42 -5.17
C ARG A 165 -15.93 -14.61 -6.12
N GLY A 166 -16.28 -15.81 -5.66
CA GLY A 166 -16.19 -17.04 -6.46
C GLY A 166 -14.95 -17.90 -6.20
N GLN A 167 -14.03 -17.45 -5.33
CA GLN A 167 -12.86 -18.22 -4.93
C GLN A 167 -13.27 -19.59 -4.34
N LEU A 168 -12.48 -20.62 -4.64
CA LEU A 168 -12.68 -21.95 -4.05
C LEU A 168 -12.28 -21.90 -2.57
N THR A 169 -13.12 -22.43 -1.69
CA THR A 169 -12.86 -22.46 -0.24
C THR A 169 -12.71 -23.91 0.19
N SER A 170 -11.52 -24.24 0.69
CA SER A 170 -11.23 -25.56 1.21
C SER A 170 -12.08 -25.87 2.45
N LEU A 171 -12.28 -27.15 2.77
CA LEU A 171 -13.05 -27.56 3.94
C LEU A 171 -12.49 -27.00 5.27
N PRO A 172 -11.16 -27.04 5.53
CA PRO A 172 -10.59 -26.47 6.75
C PRO A 172 -10.82 -24.96 6.86
N GLU A 173 -10.73 -24.23 5.75
CA GLU A 173 -11.01 -22.79 5.72
C GLU A 173 -12.48 -22.48 6.02
N ARG A 174 -13.42 -23.26 5.47
CA ARG A 174 -14.85 -23.09 5.75
C ARG A 174 -15.15 -23.24 7.24
N GLN A 175 -14.57 -24.26 7.88
CA GLN A 175 -14.74 -24.50 9.32
C GLN A 175 -14.22 -23.32 10.15
N LEU A 176 -13.02 -22.82 9.85
CA LEU A 176 -12.43 -21.66 10.54
C LEU A 176 -13.30 -20.41 10.39
N ILE A 177 -13.79 -20.15 9.18
CA ILE A 177 -14.60 -18.97 8.90
C ILE A 177 -15.95 -19.03 9.60
N VAL A 178 -16.62 -20.17 9.57
CA VAL A 178 -17.89 -20.37 10.29
C VAL A 178 -17.67 -20.20 11.79
N ALA A 179 -16.57 -20.73 12.34
CA ALA A 179 -16.23 -20.57 13.75
C ALA A 179 -15.98 -19.10 14.13
N TRP A 180 -15.25 -18.34 13.30
CA TRP A 180 -14.99 -16.92 13.54
C TRP A 180 -16.25 -16.07 13.42
N LEU A 181 -17.09 -16.33 12.41
CA LEU A 181 -18.38 -15.66 12.25
C LEU A 181 -19.32 -15.97 13.42
N GLY A 182 -19.36 -17.22 13.89
CA GLY A 182 -20.11 -17.62 15.08
C GLY A 182 -19.64 -16.88 16.33
N SER A 183 -18.33 -16.80 16.54
CA SER A 183 -17.73 -16.06 17.65
C SER A 183 -18.03 -14.56 17.60
N ALA A 184 -17.96 -13.93 16.42
CA ALA A 184 -18.29 -12.51 16.26
C ALA A 184 -19.78 -12.21 16.50
N VAL A 185 -20.67 -13.10 16.05
CA VAL A 185 -22.12 -12.97 16.28
C VAL A 185 -22.46 -13.16 17.75
N ALA A 186 -21.83 -14.12 18.43
CA ALA A 186 -21.96 -14.31 19.88
C ALA A 186 -21.46 -13.09 20.66
N ALA A 187 -20.43 -12.39 20.16
CA ALA A 187 -19.92 -11.14 20.72
C ALA A 187 -20.77 -9.90 20.42
N GLY A 188 -21.91 -10.06 19.73
CA GLY A 188 -22.87 -8.98 19.48
C GLY A 188 -22.87 -8.39 18.06
N ALA A 189 -22.05 -8.91 17.14
CA ALA A 189 -22.08 -8.46 15.74
C ALA A 189 -23.33 -8.97 15.00
N ARG A 190 -23.91 -8.14 14.12
CA ARG A 190 -24.94 -8.62 13.19
C ARG A 190 -24.33 -9.55 12.16
N LYS A 191 -24.99 -10.67 11.88
CA LYS A 191 -24.56 -11.68 10.87
C LYS A 191 -24.19 -11.04 9.52
N ILE A 192 -24.99 -10.10 9.02
CA ILE A 192 -24.74 -9.41 7.74
C ILE A 192 -23.44 -8.61 7.77
N ARG A 193 -23.20 -7.84 8.83
CA ARG A 193 -21.98 -7.02 8.98
C ARG A 193 -20.75 -7.91 9.12
N ALA A 194 -20.84 -8.97 9.92
CA ALA A 194 -19.78 -9.95 10.08
C ALA A 194 -19.41 -10.64 8.74
N CYS A 195 -20.41 -11.00 7.93
CA CYS A 195 -20.17 -11.56 6.59
C CYS A 195 -19.50 -10.56 5.64
N GLN A 196 -19.91 -9.28 5.67
CA GLN A 196 -19.33 -8.22 4.83
C GLN A 196 -17.83 -8.01 5.11
N GLU A 197 -17.41 -8.03 6.38
CA GLU A 197 -16.00 -7.87 6.76
C GLU A 197 -15.07 -8.98 6.20
N ILE A 198 -15.60 -10.18 5.95
CA ILE A 198 -14.84 -11.33 5.40
C ILE A 198 -15.01 -11.44 3.87
N GLY A 199 -15.82 -10.58 3.25
CA GLY A 199 -16.12 -10.66 1.81
C GLY A 199 -17.03 -11.84 1.44
N LEU A 200 -17.85 -12.31 2.38
CA LEU A 200 -18.81 -13.41 2.17
C LEU A 200 -20.25 -12.90 2.11
N SER A 201 -21.09 -13.57 1.32
CA SER A 201 -22.53 -13.29 1.32
C SER A 201 -23.23 -14.05 2.46
N LEU A 202 -24.27 -13.45 3.05
CA LEU A 202 -25.09 -14.12 4.08
C LEU A 202 -25.64 -15.46 3.58
N ARG A 203 -26.08 -15.52 2.31
CA ARG A 203 -26.58 -16.75 1.68
C ARG A 203 -25.52 -17.85 1.62
N THR A 204 -24.26 -17.48 1.39
CA THR A 204 -23.15 -18.44 1.38
C THR A 204 -22.92 -19.04 2.75
N LEU A 205 -22.94 -18.21 3.80
CA LEU A 205 -22.84 -18.68 5.19
C LEU A 205 -24.00 -19.62 5.53
N GLN A 206 -25.23 -19.21 5.23
CA GLN A 206 -26.43 -20.02 5.49
C GLN A 206 -26.34 -21.39 4.81
N ARG A 207 -25.91 -21.44 3.55
CA ARG A 207 -25.70 -22.69 2.81
C ARG A 207 -24.60 -23.57 3.42
N TRP A 208 -23.55 -22.99 3.98
CA TRP A 208 -22.50 -23.76 4.66
C TRP A 208 -22.95 -24.34 6.00
N THR A 209 -23.93 -23.71 6.65
CA THR A 209 -24.46 -24.09 7.96
C THR A 209 -25.87 -24.70 7.88
N GLU A 210 -26.33 -25.07 6.68
CA GLU A 210 -27.65 -25.66 6.46
C GLU A 210 -27.72 -27.09 7.02
N THR A 211 -26.62 -27.83 6.89
CA THR A 211 -26.40 -29.13 7.51
C THR A 211 -25.61 -28.97 8.81
N GLU A 212 -25.86 -29.83 9.80
CA GLU A 212 -25.10 -29.83 11.09
C GLU A 212 -23.60 -30.01 10.88
N VAL A 213 -23.20 -30.68 9.79
CA VAL A 213 -21.81 -30.86 9.37
C VAL A 213 -21.51 -29.94 8.19
N ILE A 214 -20.44 -29.14 8.30
CA ILE A 214 -19.94 -28.30 7.21
C ILE A 214 -19.36 -29.20 6.12
N GLN A 215 -19.93 -29.14 4.92
CA GLN A 215 -19.49 -29.95 3.78
C GLN A 215 -18.42 -29.25 2.92
N ALA A 216 -17.62 -30.07 2.24
CA ALA A 216 -16.60 -29.60 1.30
C ALA A 216 -17.22 -28.89 0.07
N ASP A 217 -16.40 -28.19 -0.71
CA ASP A 217 -16.88 -27.53 -1.93
C ASP A 217 -17.22 -28.58 -3.00
N ALA A 218 -18.51 -28.79 -3.24
CA ALA A 218 -18.98 -29.76 -4.24
C ALA A 218 -18.62 -29.36 -5.69
N ARG A 219 -18.14 -28.13 -5.96
CA ARG A 219 -17.78 -27.70 -7.33
C ARG A 219 -16.74 -28.59 -8.02
N THR A 220 -15.93 -29.31 -7.25
CA THR A 220 -14.92 -30.26 -7.74
C THR A 220 -15.48 -31.66 -7.98
N ILE A 221 -16.60 -32.03 -7.34
CA ILE A 221 -17.17 -33.39 -7.36
C ILE A 221 -18.43 -33.45 -8.24
N VAL A 222 -19.06 -32.31 -8.52
CA VAL A 222 -20.24 -32.25 -9.39
C VAL A 222 -19.90 -32.70 -10.80
N THR A 223 -20.49 -33.81 -11.20
CA THR A 223 -20.53 -34.28 -12.59
C THR A 223 -21.28 -33.25 -13.43
N ARG A 224 -20.56 -32.50 -14.27
CA ARG A 224 -21.17 -31.51 -15.16
C ARG A 224 -21.61 -32.22 -16.44
N PRO A 225 -22.83 -31.96 -16.94
CA PRO A 225 -23.26 -32.50 -18.23
C PRO A 225 -22.32 -32.02 -19.33
N THR A 226 -22.07 -32.87 -20.32
CA THR A 226 -21.30 -32.48 -21.49
C THR A 226 -22.01 -31.32 -22.20
N PRO A 227 -21.28 -30.27 -22.61
CA PRO A 227 -21.87 -29.17 -23.36
C PRO A 227 -22.52 -29.69 -24.65
N ARG A 228 -23.69 -29.15 -25.04
CA ARG A 228 -24.40 -29.57 -26.26
C ARG A 228 -23.60 -29.37 -27.55
N ASN A 229 -22.61 -28.46 -27.54
CA ASN A 229 -21.71 -28.16 -28.64
C ASN A 229 -20.39 -28.95 -28.59
N ALA A 230 -20.27 -29.95 -27.71
CA ALA A 230 -19.12 -30.83 -27.67
C ALA A 230 -19.13 -31.75 -28.91
N LEU A 231 -18.01 -31.79 -29.63
CA LEU A 231 -17.80 -32.75 -30.72
C LEU A 231 -17.97 -34.18 -30.20
N SER A 232 -18.78 -34.96 -30.93
CA SER A 232 -18.89 -36.40 -30.77
C SER A 232 -17.56 -37.10 -31.10
N GLU A 233 -17.43 -38.36 -30.66
CA GLU A 233 -16.22 -39.14 -30.94
C GLU A 233 -16.04 -39.41 -32.44
N VAL A 234 -17.14 -39.58 -33.17
CA VAL A 234 -17.13 -39.79 -34.62
C VAL A 234 -16.60 -38.55 -35.35
N GLU A 235 -17.03 -37.35 -34.97
CA GLU A 235 -16.53 -36.10 -35.56
C GLU A 235 -15.04 -35.88 -35.25
N ARG A 236 -14.60 -36.23 -34.03
CA ARG A 236 -13.18 -36.17 -33.65
C ARG A 236 -12.34 -37.12 -34.51
N GLN A 237 -12.80 -38.35 -34.67
CA GLN A 237 -12.10 -39.34 -35.48
C GLN A 237 -12.07 -38.93 -36.96
N THR A 238 -13.14 -38.31 -37.47
CA THR A 238 -13.19 -37.75 -38.82
C THR A 238 -12.10 -36.70 -39.04
N ILE A 239 -11.91 -35.78 -38.09
CA ILE A 239 -10.84 -34.77 -38.13
C ILE A 239 -9.46 -35.44 -38.14
N VAL A 240 -9.22 -36.43 -37.27
CA VAL A 240 -7.94 -37.14 -37.19
C VAL A 240 -7.65 -37.90 -38.48
N THR A 241 -8.61 -38.66 -39.00
CA THR A 241 -8.46 -39.40 -40.27
C THR A 241 -8.18 -38.46 -41.43
N LEU A 242 -8.88 -37.33 -41.50
CA LEU A 242 -8.68 -36.31 -42.53
C LEU A 242 -7.28 -35.71 -42.46
N CYS A 243 -6.79 -35.34 -41.27
CA CYS A 243 -5.46 -34.78 -41.10
C CYS A 243 -4.34 -35.78 -41.42
N ASN A 244 -4.60 -37.08 -41.26
CA ASN A 244 -3.62 -38.15 -41.57
C ASN A 244 -3.76 -38.70 -42.99
N SER A 245 -4.65 -38.16 -43.82
CA SER A 245 -4.75 -38.58 -45.21
C SER A 245 -3.50 -38.16 -46.00
N PRO A 246 -3.12 -38.87 -47.08
CA PRO A 246 -1.96 -38.52 -47.90
C PRO A 246 -1.99 -37.07 -48.42
N GLU A 247 -3.19 -36.54 -48.69
CA GLU A 247 -3.42 -35.19 -49.20
C GLU A 247 -3.10 -34.10 -48.15
N TYR A 248 -3.39 -34.34 -46.86
CA TYR A 248 -3.30 -33.32 -45.81
C TYR A 248 -2.21 -33.57 -44.76
N ALA A 249 -1.63 -34.77 -44.68
CA ALA A 249 -0.65 -35.14 -43.65
C ALA A 249 0.55 -34.19 -43.58
N HIS A 250 1.00 -33.67 -44.72
CA HIS A 250 2.15 -32.76 -44.82
C HIS A 250 1.79 -31.28 -44.56
N LEU A 251 0.52 -30.94 -44.34
CA LEU A 251 0.05 -29.57 -44.12
C LEU A 251 -0.35 -29.29 -42.66
N PRO A 252 -0.19 -28.05 -42.16
CA PRO A 252 -0.74 -27.63 -40.87
C PRO A 252 -2.26 -27.37 -40.95
N PRO A 253 -3.01 -27.44 -39.83
CA PRO A 253 -4.44 -27.12 -39.81
C PRO A 253 -4.82 -25.76 -40.40
N SER A 254 -3.94 -24.75 -40.29
CA SER A 254 -4.11 -23.42 -40.91
C SER A 254 -4.11 -23.44 -42.46
N GLN A 255 -3.66 -24.54 -43.07
CA GLN A 255 -3.71 -24.75 -44.52
C GLN A 255 -4.80 -25.77 -44.89
N ILE A 256 -5.05 -26.76 -44.04
CA ILE A 256 -6.08 -27.79 -44.27
C ILE A 256 -7.48 -27.17 -44.27
N VAL A 257 -7.80 -26.33 -43.29
CA VAL A 257 -9.15 -25.76 -43.14
C VAL A 257 -9.54 -24.87 -44.34
N PRO A 258 -8.70 -23.93 -44.81
CA PRO A 258 -9.00 -23.17 -46.03
C PRO A 258 -9.17 -24.04 -47.27
N ARG A 259 -8.31 -25.06 -47.49
CA ARG A 259 -8.43 -25.97 -48.64
C ARG A 259 -9.73 -26.75 -48.64
N LEU A 260 -10.21 -27.17 -47.47
CA LEU A 260 -11.52 -27.81 -47.34
C LEU A 260 -12.64 -26.82 -47.65
N ALA A 261 -12.52 -25.57 -47.21
CA ALA A 261 -13.48 -24.53 -47.51
C ALA A 261 -13.53 -24.21 -49.02
N ASP A 262 -12.39 -24.18 -49.71
CA ASP A 262 -12.31 -24.03 -51.17
C ASP A 262 -13.02 -25.18 -51.92
N GLN A 263 -13.05 -26.37 -51.32
CA GLN A 263 -13.79 -27.53 -51.81
C GLN A 263 -15.28 -27.54 -51.37
N GLY A 264 -15.76 -26.49 -50.70
CA GLY A 264 -17.13 -26.40 -50.17
C GLY A 264 -17.41 -27.31 -48.97
N ARG A 265 -16.37 -27.82 -48.29
CA ARG A 265 -16.48 -28.77 -47.17
C ARG A 265 -16.12 -28.09 -45.86
N TYR A 266 -17.06 -28.05 -44.91
CA TYR A 266 -16.81 -27.59 -43.55
C TYR A 266 -16.85 -28.75 -42.56
N VAL A 267 -15.77 -28.93 -41.79
CA VAL A 267 -15.67 -29.96 -40.73
C VAL A 267 -15.67 -29.31 -39.35
N ALA A 268 -14.73 -28.41 -39.09
CA ALA A 268 -14.61 -27.65 -37.85
C ALA A 268 -13.67 -26.45 -38.01
N SER A 269 -13.64 -25.56 -37.02
CA SER A 269 -12.70 -24.43 -36.98
C SER A 269 -11.25 -24.87 -36.79
N GLU A 270 -10.29 -24.04 -37.21
CA GLU A 270 -8.85 -24.30 -37.03
C GLU A 270 -8.48 -24.60 -35.59
N ALA A 271 -8.98 -23.81 -34.64
CA ALA A 271 -8.75 -24.02 -33.21
C ALA A 271 -9.23 -25.40 -32.74
N THR A 272 -10.31 -25.91 -33.34
CA THR A 272 -10.84 -27.23 -33.04
C THR A 272 -9.96 -28.33 -33.60
N PHE A 273 -9.44 -28.19 -34.83
CA PHE A 273 -8.42 -29.09 -35.39
C PHE A 273 -7.18 -29.16 -34.49
N TYR A 274 -6.65 -28.00 -34.08
CA TYR A 274 -5.50 -27.94 -33.17
C TYR A 274 -5.78 -28.65 -31.83
N ARG A 275 -6.98 -28.46 -31.26
CA ARG A 275 -7.39 -29.11 -30.01
C ARG A 275 -7.51 -30.62 -30.14
N VAL A 276 -8.13 -31.12 -31.22
CA VAL A 276 -8.30 -32.55 -31.47
C VAL A 276 -6.94 -33.22 -31.72
N LEU A 277 -6.10 -32.64 -32.58
CA LEU A 277 -4.75 -33.16 -32.84
C LEU A 277 -3.85 -33.15 -31.61
N ARG A 278 -3.99 -32.15 -30.73
CA ARG A 278 -3.28 -32.11 -29.44
C ARG A 278 -3.73 -33.26 -28.54
N ALA A 279 -5.04 -33.50 -28.43
CA ALA A 279 -5.58 -34.61 -27.65
C ALA A 279 -5.14 -35.98 -28.20
N ALA A 280 -5.01 -36.11 -29.53
CA ALA A 280 -4.49 -37.29 -30.20
C ALA A 280 -2.95 -37.41 -30.19
N GLY A 281 -2.22 -36.47 -29.58
CA GLY A 281 -0.75 -36.48 -29.52
C GLY A 281 -0.02 -36.16 -30.84
N GLN A 282 -0.73 -35.71 -31.87
CA GLN A 282 -0.23 -35.49 -33.23
C GLN A 282 0.32 -34.07 -33.48
N GLN A 283 0.41 -33.23 -32.45
CA GLN A 283 1.02 -31.89 -32.50
C GLN A 283 2.52 -31.94 -32.16
N GLN A 284 3.28 -32.75 -32.90
CA GLN A 284 4.73 -32.82 -32.75
C GLN A 284 5.43 -31.90 -33.77
N HIS A 285 6.60 -31.39 -33.42
CA HIS A 285 7.43 -30.64 -34.37
C HIS A 285 7.81 -31.54 -35.55
N ARG A 286 7.50 -31.09 -36.77
CA ARG A 286 7.73 -31.84 -38.03
C ARG A 286 9.20 -31.92 -38.47
N GLY A 287 10.13 -31.38 -37.68
CA GLY A 287 11.55 -31.30 -38.02
C GLY A 287 12.44 -32.11 -37.09
N ARG A 288 13.61 -32.54 -37.60
CA ARG A 288 14.70 -33.16 -36.83
C ARG A 288 15.47 -32.15 -35.95
N SER A 289 14.89 -30.98 -35.67
CA SER A 289 15.51 -29.99 -34.79
C SER A 289 15.63 -30.60 -33.40
N GLN A 290 16.84 -30.61 -32.85
CA GLN A 290 17.00 -30.96 -31.44
C GLN A 290 16.15 -30.01 -30.59
N ARG A 291 15.60 -30.53 -29.48
CA ARG A 291 14.93 -29.70 -28.49
C ARG A 291 15.90 -28.62 -28.00
N PRO A 292 15.49 -27.35 -27.89
CA PRO A 292 16.33 -26.30 -27.35
C PRO A 292 16.91 -26.72 -25.99
N ARG A 293 18.24 -26.84 -25.89
CA ARG A 293 18.91 -27.14 -24.64
C ARG A 293 18.95 -25.86 -23.79
N ARG A 294 18.64 -25.98 -22.51
CA ARG A 294 18.86 -24.88 -21.56
C ARG A 294 20.35 -24.80 -21.28
N HIS A 295 21.02 -23.79 -21.85
CA HIS A 295 22.40 -23.47 -21.53
C HIS A 295 22.45 -22.61 -20.26
N ALA A 296 23.55 -22.70 -19.50
CA ALA A 296 23.83 -21.78 -18.41
C ALA A 296 23.77 -20.32 -18.89
N ALA A 297 23.39 -19.42 -17.99
CA ALA A 297 23.42 -17.99 -18.27
C ALA A 297 24.86 -17.59 -18.65
N PRO A 298 25.04 -16.76 -19.69
CA PRO A 298 26.38 -16.31 -20.08
C PRO A 298 27.00 -15.47 -18.94
N THR A 299 28.32 -15.46 -18.86
CA THR A 299 29.02 -14.58 -17.91
C THR A 299 28.68 -13.12 -18.24
N THR A 300 28.09 -12.42 -17.26
CA THR A 300 27.72 -11.01 -17.41
C THR A 300 28.79 -10.15 -16.78
N HIS A 301 29.41 -9.29 -17.59
CA HIS A 301 30.27 -8.21 -17.12
C HIS A 301 29.52 -6.88 -17.19
N ALA A 302 29.80 -6.00 -16.23
CA ALA A 302 29.21 -4.68 -16.11
C ALA A 302 30.28 -3.61 -16.27
N ALA A 303 30.14 -2.74 -17.26
CA ALA A 303 30.99 -1.58 -17.46
C ALA A 303 30.28 -0.33 -16.92
N LYS A 304 30.87 0.30 -15.91
CA LYS A 304 30.41 1.57 -15.31
C LYS A 304 31.17 2.77 -15.84
N ALA A 305 32.36 2.55 -16.41
CA ALA A 305 33.25 3.55 -16.97
C ALA A 305 33.91 3.01 -18.26
N PRO A 306 34.54 3.88 -19.07
CA PRO A 306 35.35 3.47 -20.20
C PRO A 306 36.48 2.50 -19.78
N ASN A 307 36.92 1.66 -20.70
CA ASN A 307 38.09 0.76 -20.53
C ASN A 307 37.95 -0.31 -19.42
N GLN A 308 36.72 -0.66 -19.05
CA GLN A 308 36.46 -1.77 -18.12
C GLN A 308 36.11 -3.08 -18.83
N VAL A 309 35.36 -2.99 -19.92
CA VAL A 309 34.96 -4.16 -20.71
C VAL A 309 35.02 -3.82 -22.20
N TRP A 310 35.89 -4.52 -22.92
CA TRP A 310 35.98 -4.43 -24.36
C TRP A 310 35.33 -5.67 -25.00
N SER A 311 34.59 -5.44 -26.07
CA SER A 311 34.12 -6.46 -26.99
C SER A 311 35.06 -6.46 -28.18
N TRP A 312 35.48 -7.63 -28.65
CA TRP A 312 36.26 -7.69 -29.88
C TRP A 312 35.77 -8.80 -30.80
N ASP A 313 35.97 -8.60 -32.09
CA ASP A 313 35.61 -9.55 -33.12
C ASP A 313 36.35 -9.28 -34.44
N ILE A 314 36.28 -10.22 -35.37
CA ILE A 314 36.89 -10.15 -36.70
C ILE A 314 35.79 -10.22 -37.74
N THR A 315 35.83 -9.33 -38.73
CA THR A 315 34.91 -9.37 -39.87
C THR A 315 35.63 -9.40 -41.21
N TYR A 316 35.04 -10.13 -42.16
CA TYR A 316 35.52 -10.23 -43.53
C TYR A 316 35.18 -8.97 -44.31
N LEU A 317 36.18 -8.42 -44.98
CA LEU A 317 36.07 -7.39 -46.00
C LEU A 317 36.23 -8.04 -47.37
N PRO A 318 35.28 -7.86 -48.30
CA PRO A 318 35.34 -8.46 -49.63
C PRO A 318 36.49 -7.87 -50.44
N SER A 319 37.13 -8.70 -51.27
CA SER A 319 38.03 -8.24 -52.34
C SER A 319 37.41 -8.55 -53.70
N PRO A 320 37.88 -7.90 -54.80
CA PRO A 320 37.44 -8.22 -56.16
C PRO A 320 37.72 -9.67 -56.57
N ILE A 321 38.66 -10.35 -55.89
CA ILE A 321 39.02 -11.74 -56.16
C ILE A 321 38.13 -12.65 -55.31
N ARG A 322 37.30 -13.47 -55.98
CA ARG A 322 36.45 -14.46 -55.31
C ARG A 322 37.29 -15.38 -54.42
N GLY A 323 36.86 -15.52 -53.16
CA GLY A 323 37.52 -16.37 -52.16
C GLY A 323 38.70 -15.71 -51.45
N LYS A 324 39.12 -14.50 -51.86
CA LYS A 324 40.12 -13.70 -51.14
C LYS A 324 39.43 -12.60 -50.35
N TYR A 325 39.76 -12.50 -49.06
CA TYR A 325 39.20 -11.52 -48.15
C TYR A 325 40.31 -10.79 -47.39
N TYR A 326 40.00 -9.59 -46.94
CA TYR A 326 40.76 -8.93 -45.88
C TYR A 326 40.00 -9.07 -44.56
N TYR A 327 40.72 -9.00 -43.46
CA TYR A 327 40.22 -9.28 -42.13
C TYR A 327 40.34 -8.03 -41.29
N LEU A 328 39.21 -7.44 -40.93
CA LEU A 328 39.14 -6.32 -40.01
C LEU A 328 39.02 -6.85 -38.60
N TYR A 329 40.06 -6.64 -37.82
CA TYR A 329 40.08 -6.85 -36.38
C TYR A 329 39.55 -5.59 -35.72
N LEU A 330 38.62 -5.75 -34.78
CA LEU A 330 37.96 -4.63 -34.13
C LEU A 330 37.81 -4.89 -32.64
N ILE A 331 38.10 -3.86 -31.84
CA ILE A 331 37.93 -3.80 -30.40
C ILE A 331 37.08 -2.57 -30.10
N GLU A 332 35.92 -2.79 -29.49
CA GLU A 332 34.94 -1.78 -29.08
C GLU A 332 34.85 -1.74 -27.56
N ASP A 333 34.90 -0.55 -26.96
CA ASP A 333 34.52 -0.36 -25.56
C ASP A 333 33.00 -0.38 -25.42
N ILE A 334 32.46 -1.34 -24.67
CA ILE A 334 31.01 -1.54 -24.58
C ILE A 334 30.30 -0.38 -23.88
N TYR A 335 31.01 0.33 -22.99
CA TYR A 335 30.48 1.46 -22.26
C TYR A 335 30.26 2.64 -23.21
N SER A 336 31.32 3.11 -23.86
CA SER A 336 31.26 4.29 -24.72
C SER A 336 30.79 4.02 -26.15
N ARG A 337 30.83 2.77 -26.61
CA ARG A 337 30.72 2.36 -28.03
C ARG A 337 31.88 2.79 -28.90
N LYS A 338 32.99 3.25 -28.30
CA LYS A 338 34.15 3.70 -29.07
C LYS A 338 34.89 2.49 -29.64
N ALA A 339 35.21 2.52 -30.92
CA ALA A 339 36.18 1.61 -31.50
C ALA A 339 37.58 2.03 -31.01
N VAL A 340 38.07 1.35 -29.96
CA VAL A 340 39.34 1.64 -29.28
C VAL A 340 40.55 1.05 -30.00
N GLY A 341 40.34 -0.04 -30.73
CA GLY A 341 41.37 -0.71 -31.50
C GLY A 341 40.82 -1.27 -32.80
N TRP A 342 41.51 -1.07 -33.91
CA TRP A 342 41.16 -1.70 -35.16
C TRP A 342 42.37 -1.83 -36.07
N GLU A 343 42.42 -2.89 -36.89
CA GLU A 343 43.38 -3.01 -37.98
C GLU A 343 42.88 -3.98 -39.05
N VAL A 344 43.35 -3.78 -40.28
CA VAL A 344 43.03 -4.66 -41.42
C VAL A 344 44.27 -5.44 -41.83
N TYR A 345 44.09 -6.75 -41.96
CA TYR A 345 45.10 -7.70 -42.40
C TYR A 345 44.62 -8.56 -43.56
N ASP A 346 45.57 -9.25 -44.19
CA ASP A 346 45.40 -10.21 -45.28
C ASP A 346 45.17 -11.66 -44.83
N ALA A 347 45.39 -11.95 -43.55
CA ALA A 347 45.20 -13.26 -42.96
C ALA A 347 44.91 -13.14 -41.46
N GLU A 348 44.15 -14.11 -40.93
CA GLU A 348 43.88 -14.22 -39.51
C GLU A 348 45.08 -14.83 -38.76
N SER A 349 45.59 -14.14 -37.75
CA SER A 349 46.62 -14.64 -36.84
C SER A 349 46.39 -14.16 -35.41
N GLY A 350 46.76 -14.99 -34.44
CA GLY A 350 46.77 -14.63 -33.02
C GLY A 350 47.87 -13.62 -32.67
N GLU A 351 48.98 -13.59 -33.42
CA GLU A 351 50.05 -12.59 -33.23
C GLU A 351 49.58 -11.19 -33.64
N LYS A 352 48.87 -11.10 -34.76
CA LYS A 352 48.21 -9.87 -35.23
C LYS A 352 47.18 -9.37 -34.20
N ALA A 353 46.38 -10.28 -33.64
CA ALA A 353 45.45 -9.96 -32.56
C ALA A 353 46.17 -9.41 -31.32
N ALA A 354 47.27 -10.07 -30.90
CA ALA A 354 48.05 -9.68 -29.73
C ALA A 354 48.72 -8.30 -29.91
N ALA A 355 49.28 -8.03 -31.09
CA ALA A 355 49.89 -6.74 -31.42
C ALA A 355 48.84 -5.61 -31.46
N LEU A 356 47.65 -5.88 -32.02
CA LEU A 356 46.54 -4.93 -31.98
C LEU A 356 46.11 -4.63 -30.55
N LEU A 357 45.92 -5.66 -29.73
CA LEU A 357 45.51 -5.51 -28.33
C LEU A 357 46.51 -4.66 -27.56
N GLN A 358 47.80 -4.97 -27.66
CA GLN A 358 48.86 -4.22 -27.00
C GLN A 358 48.85 -2.73 -27.40
N ARG A 359 48.75 -2.40 -28.69
CA ARG A 359 48.66 -1.00 -29.14
C ARG A 359 47.40 -0.31 -28.66
N SER A 360 46.28 -1.03 -28.57
CA SER A 360 45.00 -0.48 -28.10
C SER A 360 45.07 -0.11 -26.62
N VAL A 361 45.66 -0.98 -25.79
CA VAL A 361 45.90 -0.71 -24.36
C VAL A 361 46.80 0.50 -24.15
N ILE A 362 47.88 0.60 -24.93
CA ILE A 362 48.80 1.74 -24.87
C ILE A 362 48.09 3.02 -25.33
N GLY A 363 47.35 2.96 -26.44
CA GLY A 363 46.63 4.10 -27.00
C GLY A 363 45.52 4.65 -26.10
N GLU A 364 44.83 3.78 -25.39
CA GLU A 364 43.80 4.14 -24.40
C GLU A 364 44.37 4.40 -23.00
N GLN A 365 45.69 4.27 -22.82
CA GLN A 365 46.41 4.51 -21.56
C GLN A 365 45.84 3.70 -20.38
N CYS A 366 45.37 2.48 -20.64
CA CYS A 366 44.71 1.62 -19.66
C CYS A 366 45.56 0.39 -19.27
N LEU A 367 46.89 0.54 -19.31
CA LEU A 367 47.81 -0.52 -18.90
C LEU A 367 47.69 -0.76 -17.39
N HIS A 368 47.59 -2.03 -16.98
CA HIS A 368 47.41 -2.45 -15.57
C HIS A 368 46.07 -2.08 -14.92
N GLU A 369 45.13 -1.49 -15.66
CA GLU A 369 43.76 -1.32 -15.20
C GLU A 369 42.98 -2.63 -15.35
N PRO A 370 41.99 -2.93 -14.47
CA PRO A 370 41.18 -4.13 -14.56
C PRO A 370 40.27 -4.07 -15.80
N LEU A 371 40.75 -4.64 -16.90
CA LEU A 371 40.07 -4.70 -18.18
C LEU A 371 39.65 -6.14 -18.51
N VAL A 372 38.40 -6.31 -18.93
CA VAL A 372 37.88 -7.57 -19.47
C VAL A 372 37.82 -7.49 -20.99
N LEU A 373 38.39 -8.47 -21.68
CA LEU A 373 38.25 -8.61 -23.14
C LEU A 373 37.29 -9.75 -23.45
N HIS A 374 36.12 -9.43 -24.00
CA HIS A 374 35.08 -10.38 -24.38
C HIS A 374 35.14 -10.73 -25.87
N SER A 375 35.21 -12.04 -26.14
CA SER A 375 35.37 -12.64 -27.48
C SER A 375 34.27 -13.65 -27.76
N ASP A 376 34.00 -13.88 -29.04
CA ASP A 376 33.41 -15.13 -29.50
C ASP A 376 34.40 -16.31 -29.50
N ASN A 377 33.98 -17.45 -30.02
CA ASN A 377 34.74 -18.70 -30.02
C ASN A 377 35.54 -18.97 -31.32
N GLY A 378 35.85 -17.91 -32.08
CA GLY A 378 36.63 -18.00 -33.32
C GLY A 378 38.05 -18.54 -33.12
N ALA A 379 38.65 -19.09 -34.18
CA ALA A 379 39.99 -19.67 -34.11
C ALA A 379 41.08 -18.66 -33.66
N PRO A 380 41.11 -17.41 -34.18
CA PRO A 380 42.06 -16.40 -33.70
C PRO A 380 41.84 -16.03 -32.22
N MET A 381 40.59 -16.09 -31.76
CA MET A 381 40.20 -15.77 -30.39
C MET A 381 40.62 -16.83 -29.38
N LYS A 382 40.88 -18.06 -29.87
CA LYS A 382 41.38 -19.19 -29.07
C LYS A 382 42.89 -19.33 -29.12
N SER A 383 43.61 -18.45 -29.82
CA SER A 383 45.06 -18.51 -29.93
C SER A 383 45.74 -18.41 -28.55
N VAL A 384 46.70 -19.30 -28.30
CA VAL A 384 47.55 -19.28 -27.10
C VAL A 384 48.36 -17.98 -27.03
N THR A 385 48.82 -17.48 -28.18
CA THR A 385 49.60 -16.22 -28.26
C THR A 385 48.81 -15.03 -27.75
N LEU A 386 47.54 -14.90 -28.17
CA LEU A 386 46.66 -13.84 -27.70
C LEU A 386 46.36 -13.99 -26.20
N LEU A 387 46.12 -15.22 -25.74
CA LEU A 387 45.88 -15.49 -24.33
C LEU A 387 47.07 -15.13 -23.45
N SER A 388 48.29 -15.49 -23.87
CA SER A 388 49.52 -15.09 -23.17
C SER A 388 49.64 -13.56 -23.11
N LYS A 389 49.39 -12.87 -24.23
CA LYS A 389 49.48 -11.41 -24.27
C LYS A 389 48.42 -10.74 -23.38
N MET A 390 47.22 -11.29 -23.27
CA MET A 390 46.21 -10.79 -22.34
C MET A 390 46.71 -10.86 -20.90
N TYR A 391 47.31 -11.98 -20.48
CA TYR A 391 47.87 -12.10 -19.13
C TYR A 391 49.04 -11.14 -18.89
N ASP A 392 49.94 -10.98 -19.86
CA ASP A 392 51.06 -10.02 -19.77
C ASP A 392 50.56 -8.58 -19.55
N LEU A 393 49.43 -8.22 -20.16
CA LEU A 393 48.83 -6.88 -20.08
C LEU A 393 47.88 -6.72 -18.87
N GLY A 394 47.67 -7.76 -18.07
CA GLY A 394 46.73 -7.75 -16.94
C GLY A 394 45.24 -7.82 -17.35
N ILE A 395 44.94 -8.29 -18.55
CA ILE A 395 43.59 -8.35 -19.11
C ILE A 395 42.93 -9.70 -18.77
N THR A 396 41.70 -9.65 -18.29
CA THR A 396 40.89 -10.84 -18.01
C THR A 396 40.16 -11.30 -19.27
N PRO A 397 40.42 -12.52 -19.78
CA PRO A 397 39.71 -13.06 -20.93
C PRO A 397 38.27 -13.47 -20.56
N SER A 398 37.31 -13.06 -21.38
CA SER A 398 35.91 -13.50 -21.33
C SER A 398 35.51 -14.07 -22.69
N ARG A 399 34.74 -15.17 -22.70
CA ARG A 399 34.29 -15.83 -23.94
C ARG A 399 32.80 -16.10 -23.92
N GLY A 400 32.15 -15.92 -25.07
CA GLY A 400 30.77 -16.34 -25.30
C GLY A 400 30.61 -17.87 -25.22
N ARG A 401 29.35 -18.34 -25.20
CA ARG A 401 29.07 -19.78 -25.15
C ARG A 401 29.45 -20.46 -26.47
N PRO A 402 29.86 -21.74 -26.44
CA PRO A 402 30.10 -22.50 -27.67
C PRO A 402 28.83 -22.55 -28.54
N CYS A 403 28.97 -22.25 -29.84
CA CYS A 403 27.91 -22.33 -30.85
C CYS A 403 26.71 -21.37 -30.66
N VAL A 404 26.92 -20.22 -30.01
CA VAL A 404 25.92 -19.14 -29.93
C VAL A 404 26.52 -17.87 -30.54
N SER A 405 26.12 -17.52 -31.77
CA SER A 405 26.58 -16.32 -32.48
C SER A 405 26.12 -15.00 -31.84
N ASN A 406 25.21 -15.06 -30.86
CA ASN A 406 24.54 -13.88 -30.30
C ASN A 406 25.16 -13.38 -29.00
N ASP A 407 26.26 -13.97 -28.53
CA ASP A 407 26.86 -13.61 -27.24
C ASP A 407 27.79 -12.38 -27.34
N ASN A 408 28.06 -11.87 -28.56
CA ASN A 408 28.84 -10.63 -28.81
C ASN A 408 28.06 -9.51 -29.54
N PRO A 409 26.91 -9.04 -29.01
CA PRO A 409 26.00 -8.14 -29.72
C PRO A 409 26.54 -6.72 -29.97
N TYR A 410 27.66 -6.36 -29.32
CA TYR A 410 28.28 -5.04 -29.45
C TYR A 410 29.02 -4.92 -30.78
N SER A 411 30.04 -5.76 -30.96
CA SER A 411 30.81 -5.85 -32.22
C SER A 411 29.92 -6.10 -33.44
N GLU A 412 28.91 -6.97 -33.32
CA GLU A 412 27.95 -7.23 -34.42
C GLU A 412 27.18 -5.96 -34.83
N SER A 413 26.75 -5.15 -33.86
CA SER A 413 26.04 -3.90 -34.13
C SER A 413 26.93 -2.89 -34.87
N LEU A 414 28.20 -2.82 -34.50
CA LEU A 414 29.18 -1.97 -35.16
C LEU A 414 29.48 -2.47 -36.58
N PHE A 415 29.67 -3.78 -36.78
CA PHE A 415 29.84 -4.33 -38.13
C PHE A 415 28.63 -4.10 -39.03
N ARG A 416 27.42 -4.16 -38.49
CA ARG A 416 26.23 -3.79 -39.26
C ARG A 416 26.28 -2.31 -39.68
N THR A 417 26.67 -1.42 -38.78
CA THR A 417 26.84 0.01 -39.10
C THR A 417 27.89 0.23 -40.20
N LEU A 418 28.97 -0.55 -40.16
CA LEU A 418 30.06 -0.51 -41.12
C LEU A 418 29.67 -1.06 -42.50
N LYS A 419 29.00 -2.22 -42.56
CA LYS A 419 28.67 -2.90 -43.84
C LYS A 419 27.44 -2.35 -44.55
N TYR A 420 26.51 -1.74 -43.82
CA TYR A 420 25.27 -1.20 -44.39
C TYR A 420 25.36 0.30 -44.69
N CYS A 421 26.54 0.91 -44.55
CA CYS A 421 26.73 2.31 -44.92
C CYS A 421 26.75 2.45 -46.46
N PRO A 422 26.21 3.54 -47.03
CA PRO A 422 26.19 3.75 -48.49
C PRO A 422 27.57 3.79 -49.16
N GLN A 423 28.63 4.07 -48.37
CA GLN A 423 30.01 4.16 -48.84
C GLN A 423 30.72 2.78 -48.88
N TRP A 424 30.01 1.70 -48.52
CA TRP A 424 30.54 0.35 -48.57
C TRP A 424 30.75 -0.10 -50.02
N PRO A 425 31.95 -0.59 -50.39
CA PRO A 425 32.23 -0.97 -51.78
C PRO A 425 31.52 -2.27 -52.16
N LEU A 426 30.64 -2.21 -53.17
CA LEU A 426 29.91 -3.37 -53.69
C LEU A 426 30.84 -4.39 -54.35
N ASP A 427 31.85 -3.92 -55.10
CA ASP A 427 32.83 -4.78 -55.79
C ASP A 427 34.02 -5.19 -54.89
N GLY A 428 33.97 -4.79 -53.61
CA GLY A 428 35.02 -5.04 -52.63
C GLY A 428 36.22 -4.08 -52.72
N PHE A 429 37.20 -4.31 -51.85
CA PHE A 429 38.38 -3.48 -51.71
C PHE A 429 39.50 -3.93 -52.64
N VAL A 430 39.95 -3.01 -53.50
CA VAL A 430 40.94 -3.30 -54.58
C VAL A 430 42.30 -3.75 -54.03
N SER A 431 42.69 -3.26 -52.86
CA SER A 431 43.94 -3.62 -52.20
C SER A 431 43.81 -3.58 -50.67
N LEU A 432 44.78 -4.17 -49.97
CA LEU A 432 44.85 -4.11 -48.51
C LEU A 432 44.95 -2.66 -48.01
N ASP A 433 45.71 -1.81 -48.72
CA ASP A 433 45.87 -0.41 -48.35
C ASP A 433 44.61 0.41 -48.61
N ALA A 434 43.85 0.09 -49.67
CA ALA A 434 42.54 0.68 -49.91
C ALA A 434 41.56 0.32 -48.77
N ALA A 435 41.55 -0.95 -48.34
CA ALA A 435 40.76 -1.39 -47.19
C ALA A 435 41.17 -0.66 -45.90
N ARG A 436 42.47 -0.55 -45.61
CA ARG A 436 43.00 0.17 -44.46
C ARG A 436 42.63 1.65 -44.46
N ALA A 437 42.78 2.32 -45.61
CA ALA A 437 42.44 3.73 -45.76
C ALA A 437 40.95 3.99 -45.53
N TRP A 438 40.10 3.13 -46.10
CA TRP A 438 38.65 3.22 -45.93
C TRP A 438 38.25 2.99 -44.47
N VAL A 439 38.73 1.92 -43.84
CA VAL A 439 38.43 1.61 -42.43
C VAL A 439 38.90 2.74 -41.53
N ARG A 440 40.09 3.30 -41.76
CA ARG A 440 40.58 4.45 -40.99
C ARG A 440 39.62 5.64 -41.04
N ASN A 441 39.15 5.99 -42.23
CA ASN A 441 38.22 7.11 -42.41
C ASN A 441 36.87 6.79 -41.74
N PHE A 442 36.37 5.57 -41.91
CA PHE A 442 35.15 5.10 -41.25
C PHE A 442 35.25 5.18 -39.72
N MET A 443 36.34 4.69 -39.13
CA MET A 443 36.52 4.68 -37.67
C MET A 443 36.67 6.09 -37.11
N ARG A 444 37.31 7.01 -37.85
CA ARG A 444 37.38 8.42 -37.48
C ARG A 444 35.98 9.04 -37.43
N TRP A 445 35.17 8.83 -38.47
CA TRP A 445 33.79 9.30 -38.53
C TRP A 445 32.93 8.65 -37.43
N TYR A 446 33.02 7.33 -37.27
CA TYR A 446 32.24 6.58 -36.28
C TYR A 446 32.52 7.07 -34.86
N ASN A 447 33.79 7.24 -34.49
CA ASN A 447 34.15 7.65 -33.14
C ASN A 447 33.81 9.14 -32.86
N ASN A 448 33.99 10.03 -33.85
CA ASN A 448 33.99 11.48 -33.60
C ASN A 448 32.76 12.24 -34.14
N GLU A 449 32.01 11.66 -35.07
CA GLU A 449 30.91 12.35 -35.75
C GLU A 449 29.58 11.59 -35.60
N HIS A 450 29.60 10.26 -35.72
CA HIS A 450 28.40 9.44 -35.63
C HIS A 450 27.69 9.60 -34.28
N ARG A 451 26.40 9.93 -34.32
CA ARG A 451 25.55 10.03 -33.12
C ARG A 451 24.93 8.67 -32.82
N HIS A 452 25.50 7.97 -31.87
CA HIS A 452 25.14 6.59 -31.63
C HIS A 452 23.87 6.48 -30.77
N SER A 453 22.86 5.79 -31.29
CA SER A 453 21.51 5.77 -30.68
C SER A 453 21.47 5.13 -29.30
N ARG A 454 22.26 4.05 -29.10
CA ARG A 454 22.37 3.35 -27.80
C ARG A 454 23.10 4.12 -26.71
N ILE A 455 23.64 5.31 -27.02
CA ILE A 455 24.28 6.21 -26.06
C ILE A 455 23.61 7.58 -26.07
N ARG A 456 22.31 7.63 -26.37
CA ARG A 456 21.52 8.88 -26.43
C ARG A 456 22.09 9.91 -27.42
N PHE A 457 22.60 9.44 -28.56
CA PHE A 457 23.02 10.28 -29.68
C PHE A 457 24.15 11.25 -29.32
N VAL A 458 25.01 10.93 -28.34
CA VAL A 458 26.36 11.51 -28.27
C VAL A 458 27.29 10.72 -29.18
N THR A 459 28.48 11.26 -29.44
CA THR A 459 29.50 10.50 -30.18
C THR A 459 30.18 9.49 -29.24
N PRO A 460 30.65 8.35 -29.76
CA PRO A 460 31.42 7.41 -28.94
C PRO A 460 32.61 8.06 -28.23
N ALA A 461 33.33 8.96 -28.90
CA ALA A 461 34.45 9.69 -28.30
C ALA A 461 34.03 10.74 -27.25
N GLU A 462 32.85 11.35 -27.36
CA GLU A 462 32.31 12.24 -26.31
C GLU A 462 32.03 11.43 -25.04
N ARG A 463 31.33 10.29 -25.15
CA ARG A 463 31.03 9.42 -24.01
C ARG A 463 32.30 8.83 -23.39
N HIS A 464 33.24 8.41 -24.22
CA HIS A 464 34.50 7.86 -23.74
C HIS A 464 35.32 8.87 -22.93
N ARG A 465 35.20 10.16 -23.22
CA ARG A 465 35.85 11.26 -22.47
C ARG A 465 35.01 11.80 -21.30
N GLY A 466 33.83 11.24 -21.04
CA GLY A 466 32.90 11.71 -20.00
C GLY A 466 32.23 13.06 -20.32
N LEU A 467 32.20 13.47 -21.59
CA LEU A 467 31.56 14.72 -22.02
C LEU A 467 30.05 14.58 -22.28
N ASP A 468 29.54 13.35 -22.24
CA ASP A 468 28.15 13.03 -22.53
C ASP A 468 27.17 13.70 -21.57
N HIS A 469 27.48 13.74 -20.27
CA HIS A 469 26.66 14.42 -19.26
C HIS A 469 26.37 15.88 -19.63
N GLN A 470 27.40 16.64 -20.02
CA GLN A 470 27.25 18.06 -20.37
C GLN A 470 26.52 18.25 -21.70
N VAL A 471 26.78 17.39 -22.68
CA VAL A 471 26.10 17.44 -23.99
C VAL A 471 24.61 17.13 -23.84
N LEU A 472 24.29 16.11 -23.04
CA LEU A 472 22.93 15.65 -22.80
C LEU A 472 22.12 16.63 -21.96
N ALA A 473 22.70 17.20 -20.90
CA ALA A 473 22.06 18.24 -20.09
C ALA A 473 21.67 19.46 -20.94
N ARG A 474 22.60 19.97 -21.78
CA ARG A 474 22.31 21.09 -22.68
C ARG A 474 21.17 20.79 -23.67
N ARG A 475 21.11 19.54 -24.18
CA ARG A 475 20.01 19.11 -25.06
C ARG A 475 18.69 18.98 -24.32
N HIS A 476 18.71 18.51 -23.08
CA HIS A 476 17.52 18.44 -22.24
C HIS A 476 16.93 19.83 -22.02
N GLU A 477 17.75 20.78 -21.55
CA GLU A 477 17.34 22.17 -21.35
C GLU A 477 16.78 22.82 -22.63
N LEU A 478 17.42 22.58 -23.78
CA LEU A 478 16.93 23.08 -25.07
C LEU A 478 15.54 22.54 -25.40
N TYR A 479 15.30 21.25 -25.17
CA TYR A 479 14.02 20.61 -25.47
C TYR A 479 12.92 21.05 -24.52
N GLU A 480 13.22 21.23 -23.23
CA GLU A 480 12.26 21.78 -22.26
C GLU A 480 11.90 23.23 -22.60
N ARG A 481 12.87 24.10 -22.88
CA ARG A 481 12.61 25.48 -23.32
C ARG A 481 11.79 25.52 -24.61
N ALA A 482 12.09 24.64 -25.58
CA ALA A 482 11.31 24.56 -26.81
C ALA A 482 9.86 24.14 -26.53
N LYS A 483 9.66 23.20 -25.60
CA LYS A 483 8.34 22.73 -25.19
C LYS A 483 7.55 23.81 -24.45
N GLU A 484 8.17 24.54 -23.54
CA GLU A 484 7.57 25.69 -22.85
C GLU A 484 7.12 26.77 -23.83
N ASN A 485 7.91 27.03 -24.88
CA ASN A 485 7.60 28.05 -25.87
C ASN A 485 6.41 27.71 -26.79
N LYS A 486 6.17 26.42 -27.10
CA LYS A 486 5.10 25.98 -28.03
C LYS A 486 4.46 24.66 -27.60
N PRO A 487 3.82 24.59 -26.42
CA PRO A 487 3.38 23.32 -25.82
C PRO A 487 2.47 22.50 -26.73
N GLU A 488 1.71 23.13 -27.62
CA GLU A 488 0.83 22.48 -28.61
C GLU A 488 1.54 21.53 -29.57
N ARG A 489 2.87 21.65 -29.75
CA ARG A 489 3.67 20.72 -30.57
C ARG A 489 4.04 19.42 -29.86
N TRP A 490 3.80 19.31 -28.55
CA TRP A 490 4.19 18.14 -27.75
C TRP A 490 2.96 17.46 -27.15
N SER A 491 2.70 16.21 -27.53
CA SER A 491 1.65 15.38 -26.95
C SER A 491 2.03 14.73 -25.61
N GLY A 492 3.29 14.87 -25.17
CA GLY A 492 3.80 14.18 -23.99
C GLY A 492 5.15 14.70 -23.49
N ARG A 493 5.97 13.80 -22.94
CA ARG A 493 7.35 14.11 -22.48
C ARG A 493 8.27 14.39 -23.67
N THR A 494 9.32 15.18 -23.44
CA THR A 494 10.36 15.37 -24.44
C THR A 494 11.16 14.07 -24.61
N ARG A 495 12.02 14.06 -25.64
CA ARG A 495 12.98 12.97 -25.83
C ARG A 495 13.82 12.76 -24.56
N ASN A 496 14.07 11.50 -24.21
CA ASN A 496 14.92 11.15 -23.08
C ASN A 496 16.39 11.50 -23.40
N TRP A 497 16.92 12.46 -22.64
CA TRP A 497 18.30 12.93 -22.67
C TRP A 497 19.03 12.61 -21.35
N GLU A 498 18.57 11.65 -20.56
CA GLU A 498 19.26 11.22 -19.35
C GLU A 498 20.51 10.41 -19.71
N PRO A 499 21.66 10.64 -19.04
CA PRO A 499 22.87 9.87 -19.22
C PRO A 499 22.65 8.38 -18.97
N ILE A 500 23.34 7.54 -19.74
CA ILE A 500 23.30 6.09 -19.54
C ILE A 500 24.37 5.72 -18.52
N GLY A 501 23.95 5.07 -17.44
CA GLY A 501 24.85 4.51 -16.43
C GLY A 501 25.50 3.19 -16.88
N THR A 502 25.42 2.19 -16.01
CA THR A 502 26.05 0.88 -16.22
C THR A 502 25.58 0.18 -17.49
N VAL A 503 26.53 -0.33 -18.27
CA VAL A 503 26.28 -1.13 -19.48
C VAL A 503 26.66 -2.58 -19.21
N LEU A 504 25.72 -3.49 -19.45
CA LEU A 504 25.93 -4.93 -19.27
C LEU A 504 26.23 -5.60 -20.61
N LEU A 505 27.26 -6.44 -20.63
CA LEU A 505 27.59 -7.26 -21.78
C LEU A 505 26.43 -8.22 -22.14
N ASN A 506 25.88 -8.92 -21.14
CA ASN A 506 24.75 -9.84 -21.30
C ASN A 506 23.64 -9.48 -20.30
N PRO A 507 22.66 -8.64 -20.67
CA PRO A 507 21.58 -8.24 -19.76
C PRO A 507 20.57 -9.36 -19.52
N ASP A 508 20.08 -9.47 -18.28
CA ASP A 508 19.01 -10.41 -17.91
C ASP A 508 17.69 -10.12 -18.65
N ARG A 509 16.83 -11.15 -18.77
CA ARG A 509 15.55 -11.07 -19.49
C ARG A 509 14.62 -9.94 -19.01
N GLU A 510 14.61 -9.64 -17.71
CA GLU A 510 13.79 -8.56 -17.16
C GLU A 510 14.25 -7.17 -17.64
N GLN A 511 15.57 -6.95 -17.69
CA GLN A 511 16.14 -5.71 -18.20
C GLN A 511 16.07 -5.60 -19.73
N GLN A 512 16.00 -6.72 -20.46
CA GLN A 512 15.74 -6.70 -21.90
C GLN A 512 14.32 -6.22 -22.22
N ASN A 513 13.33 -6.58 -21.39
CA ASN A 513 11.96 -6.11 -21.53
C ASN A 513 11.84 -4.60 -21.25
N GLU A 514 12.53 -4.10 -20.22
CA GLU A 514 12.62 -2.65 -19.95
C GLU A 514 13.31 -1.89 -21.10
N LYS A 515 14.35 -2.47 -21.71
CA LYS A 515 15.06 -1.90 -22.88
C LYS A 515 14.23 -1.85 -24.17
N MET A 516 13.18 -2.66 -24.30
CA MET A 516 12.28 -2.62 -25.45
C MET A 516 11.12 -1.64 -25.27
N ALA A 517 10.80 -1.29 -24.01
CA ALA A 517 9.71 -0.39 -23.67
C ALA A 517 10.11 1.09 -23.67
N ALA A 518 11.41 1.41 -23.72
CA ALA A 518 11.98 2.76 -23.70
C ALA A 518 12.64 3.13 -25.03
#